data_AF-A0A0F9A1N8-F1
#
_entry.id   AF-A0A0F9A1N8-F1
#
_cell.length_a   1.000
_cell.length_b   1.000
_cell.length_c   1.000
_cell.angle_alpha   90.00
_cell.angle_beta   90.00
_cell.angle_gamma   90.00
#
_symmetry.space_group_name_H-M   'P 1'
#
loop_
_entity.id
_entity.type
_entity.pdbx_description
1 polymer ?
#
loop_
_entity_poly.entity_id
_entity_poly.type
_entity_poly.pdbx_seq_one_letter_code
_entity_poly.pdbx_strand_id
1 'polypeptide(L)'
;MRACKDSWLATYLEYTKNQESPTSFHQWVAMAVISTAIGRHIWLDRGYYTIYPNLFVILVAGSARCKKSSSINIGIQLLRKLKEPPMIFAQKITNEALIQALEDSTKEGACSGLI
;
A
#
# COMPACT_ATOMS: atom_id res chain seq x y z
N MET A 1 -8.05 -19.41 -13.41
CA MET A 1 -7.32 -18.63 -14.43
C MET A 1 -6.73 -17.40 -13.75
N ARG A 2 -5.44 -17.04 -13.98
CA ARG A 2 -4.85 -15.85 -13.37
C ARG A 2 -5.42 -14.59 -14.04
N ALA A 3 -5.88 -13.62 -13.23
CA ALA A 3 -6.44 -12.37 -13.75
C ALA A 3 -5.37 -11.43 -14.34
N CYS A 4 -4.14 -11.47 -13.81
CA CYS A 4 -2.98 -10.82 -14.41
C CYS A 4 -2.32 -11.78 -15.40
N LYS A 5 -2.17 -11.36 -16.65
CA LYS A 5 -1.48 -12.15 -17.69
C LYS A 5 0.03 -12.22 -17.42
N ASP A 6 0.61 -11.10 -16.99
CA ASP A 6 2.02 -10.98 -16.60
C ASP A 6 2.19 -10.91 -15.07
N SER A 7 3.32 -10.39 -14.60
CA SER A 7 3.55 -10.10 -13.19
C SER A 7 2.63 -8.97 -12.70
N TRP A 8 2.36 -8.95 -11.39
CA TRP A 8 1.65 -7.86 -10.72
C TRP A 8 2.24 -6.49 -11.07
N LEU A 9 3.56 -6.37 -10.95
CA LEU A 9 4.26 -5.12 -11.19
C LEU A 9 4.12 -4.66 -12.64
N ALA A 10 4.31 -5.54 -13.62
CA ALA A 10 4.15 -5.20 -15.03
C ALA A 10 2.71 -4.75 -15.33
N THR A 11 1.73 -5.48 -14.81
CA THR A 11 0.30 -5.15 -14.98
C THR A 11 -0.05 -3.80 -14.36
N TYR A 12 0.46 -3.52 -13.16
CA TYR A 12 0.24 -2.24 -12.48
C TYR A 12 0.87 -1.07 -13.25
N LEU A 13 2.10 -1.22 -13.75
CA LEU A 13 2.77 -0.16 -14.49
C LEU A 13 2.05 0.18 -15.79
N GLU A 14 1.54 -0.84 -16.50
CA GLU A 14 0.72 -0.60 -17.69
C GLU A 14 -0.61 0.08 -17.31
N TYR A 15 -1.25 -0.34 -16.20
CA TYR A 15 -2.46 0.31 -15.67
C TYR A 15 -2.24 1.80 -15.36
N THR A 16 -1.07 2.18 -14.86
CA THR A 16 -0.74 3.57 -14.49
C THR A 16 0.01 4.35 -15.57
N LYS A 17 0.24 3.77 -16.75
CA LYS A 17 1.10 4.35 -17.80
C LYS A 17 0.69 5.75 -18.27
N ASN A 18 -0.60 6.04 -18.25
CA ASN A 18 -1.16 7.33 -18.67
C ASN A 18 -1.20 8.37 -17.54
N GLN A 19 -0.65 8.05 -16.37
CA GLN A 19 -0.56 9.00 -15.25
C GLN A 19 0.62 9.94 -15.40
N GLU A 20 0.44 11.17 -14.92
CA GLU A 20 1.45 12.24 -14.94
C GLU A 20 2.62 12.01 -13.97
N SER A 21 2.47 11.12 -13.00
CA SER A 21 3.52 10.81 -12.03
C SER A 21 4.63 9.97 -12.67
N PRO A 22 5.91 10.17 -12.29
CA PRO A 22 7.01 9.34 -12.78
C PRO A 22 6.77 7.85 -12.55
N THR A 23 7.14 7.01 -13.53
CA THR A 23 7.01 5.55 -13.45
C THR A 23 7.68 4.97 -12.21
N SER A 24 8.79 5.57 -11.75
CA SER A 24 9.48 5.17 -10.52
C SER A 24 8.59 5.26 -9.28
N PHE A 25 7.71 6.27 -9.18
CA PHE A 25 6.75 6.33 -8.07
C PHE A 25 5.72 5.23 -8.15
N HIS A 26 5.23 4.95 -9.35
CA HIS A 26 4.28 3.85 -9.56
C HIS A 26 4.91 2.49 -9.24
N GLN A 27 6.19 2.27 -9.53
CA GLN A 27 6.90 1.06 -9.12
C GLN A 27 6.91 0.88 -7.60
N TRP A 28 7.28 1.93 -6.86
CA TRP A 28 7.31 1.88 -5.39
C TRP A 28 5.93 1.76 -4.76
N VAL A 29 4.92 2.43 -5.32
CA VAL A 29 3.54 2.27 -4.88
C VAL A 29 3.04 0.85 -5.15
N ALA A 30 3.32 0.27 -6.32
CA ALA A 30 2.93 -1.11 -6.64
C ALA A 30 3.53 -2.13 -5.66
N MET A 31 4.79 -1.93 -5.27
CA MET A 31 5.50 -2.75 -4.29
C MET A 31 4.89 -2.60 -2.89
N ALA A 32 4.59 -1.37 -2.47
CA ALA A 32 3.92 -1.12 -1.19
C ALA A 32 2.53 -1.78 -1.15
N VAL A 33 1.73 -1.63 -2.22
CA VAL A 33 0.38 -2.21 -2.30
C VAL A 33 0.40 -3.73 -2.16
N ILE A 34 1.29 -4.44 -2.88
CA ILE A 34 1.35 -5.90 -2.77
C ILE A 34 1.90 -6.36 -1.42
N SER A 35 2.88 -5.63 -0.87
CA SER A 35 3.40 -5.86 0.49
C SER A 35 2.29 -5.76 1.53
N THR A 36 1.49 -4.70 1.49
CA THR A 36 0.37 -4.50 2.41
C THR A 36 -0.74 -5.54 2.20
N ALA A 37 -1.09 -5.86 0.95
CA ALA A 37 -2.15 -6.83 0.65
C ALA A 37 -1.81 -8.26 1.11
N ILE A 38 -0.53 -8.62 1.08
CA ILE A 38 -0.04 -9.94 1.49
C ILE A 38 0.17 -10.02 3.02
N GLY A 39 0.59 -8.92 3.65
CA GLY A 39 0.83 -8.88 5.09
C GLY A 39 1.78 -10.00 5.56
N ARG A 40 1.38 -10.70 6.63
CA ARG A 40 2.13 -11.85 7.18
C ARG A 40 1.69 -13.20 6.62
N HIS A 41 0.88 -13.23 5.56
CA HIS A 41 0.36 -14.47 4.98
C HIS A 41 1.36 -15.18 4.08
N ILE A 42 2.39 -14.47 3.59
CA ILE A 42 3.46 -15.05 2.78
C ILE A 42 4.80 -14.63 3.36
N TRP A 43 5.74 -15.56 3.36
CA TRP A 43 7.09 -15.34 3.87
C TRP A 43 8.15 -16.06 3.04
N LEU A 44 9.37 -15.58 3.17
CA LEU A 44 10.57 -16.24 2.66
C LEU A 44 11.29 -16.89 3.83
N ASP A 45 11.36 -18.22 3.81
CA ASP A 45 12.14 -18.97 4.78
C ASP A 45 13.63 -18.92 4.41
N ARG A 46 14.47 -18.39 5.33
CA ARG A 46 15.92 -18.37 5.22
C ARG A 46 16.59 -19.38 6.17
N GLY A 47 15.82 -20.31 6.73
CA GLY A 47 16.26 -21.34 7.68
C GLY A 47 16.39 -20.82 9.10
N TYR A 48 17.20 -19.78 9.30
CA TYR A 48 17.43 -19.18 10.63
C TYR A 48 16.41 -18.11 11.01
N TYR A 49 15.79 -17.49 10.00
CA TYR A 49 14.79 -16.45 10.19
C TYR A 49 13.84 -16.41 9.02
N THR A 50 12.66 -15.86 9.27
CA THR A 50 11.60 -15.69 8.29
C THR A 50 11.52 -14.23 7.89
N ILE A 51 11.51 -13.95 6.59
CA ILE A 51 11.35 -12.60 6.06
C ILE A 51 9.93 -12.44 5.53
N TYR A 52 9.20 -11.49 6.10
CA TYR A 52 7.92 -11.05 5.56
C TYR A 52 8.16 -9.87 4.61
N PRO A 53 7.38 -9.75 3.52
CA PRO A 53 7.45 -8.61 2.62
C PRO A 53 6.74 -7.42 3.28
N ASN A 54 7.34 -6.86 4.33
CA ASN A 54 6.87 -5.66 5.02
C ASN A 54 7.71 -4.46 4.56
N LEU A 55 7.22 -3.73 3.56
CA LEU A 55 7.94 -2.64 2.92
C LEU A 55 7.50 -1.29 3.48
N PHE A 56 8.48 -0.51 3.96
CA PHE A 56 8.29 0.89 4.32
C PHE A 56 8.80 1.77 3.19
N VAL A 57 7.87 2.50 2.55
CA VAL A 57 8.16 3.29 1.35
C VAL A 57 7.86 4.76 1.60
N ILE A 58 8.84 5.62 1.34
CA ILE A 58 8.71 7.08 1.40
C ILE A 58 9.02 7.65 0.03
N LEU A 59 8.08 8.40 -0.57
CA LEU A 59 8.28 9.06 -1.85
C LEU A 59 8.73 10.51 -1.65
N VAL A 60 9.92 10.84 -2.14
CA VAL A 60 10.52 12.18 -2.03
C VAL A 60 10.56 12.85 -3.39
N ALA A 61 10.08 14.09 -3.47
CA ALA A 61 10.18 14.94 -4.67
C ALA A 61 9.91 16.40 -4.33
N GLY A 62 10.34 17.32 -5.20
CA GLY A 62 9.95 18.73 -5.12
C GLY A 62 8.43 18.92 -5.08
N SER A 63 7.97 19.94 -4.35
CA SER A 63 6.54 20.25 -4.23
C SER A 63 5.92 20.52 -5.60
N ALA A 64 4.65 20.13 -5.79
CA ALA A 64 3.83 20.29 -7.00
C ALA A 64 4.36 19.67 -8.32
N ARG A 65 5.62 19.24 -8.41
CA ARG A 65 6.21 18.82 -9.69
C ARG A 65 5.92 17.38 -10.10
N CYS A 66 5.97 16.45 -9.16
CA CYS A 66 5.99 15.01 -9.49
C CYS A 66 4.72 14.26 -9.07
N LYS A 67 3.67 15.00 -8.66
CA LYS A 67 2.32 14.46 -8.39
C LYS A 67 2.30 13.22 -7.49
N LYS A 68 3.19 13.19 -6.50
CA LYS A 68 3.38 12.10 -5.52
C LYS A 68 2.07 11.64 -4.87
N SER A 69 1.24 12.59 -4.45
CA SER A 69 -0.03 12.28 -3.79
C SER A 69 -0.99 11.54 -4.73
N SER A 70 -0.94 11.84 -6.03
CA SER A 70 -1.77 11.14 -7.03
C SER A 70 -1.37 9.67 -7.15
N SER A 71 -0.07 9.39 -7.29
CA SER A 71 0.42 8.01 -7.38
C SER A 71 0.10 7.20 -6.11
N ILE A 72 0.26 7.79 -4.92
CA ILE A 72 -0.10 7.15 -3.64
C ILE A 72 -1.62 6.88 -3.58
N ASN A 73 -2.44 7.85 -3.95
CA ASN A 73 -3.90 7.71 -3.93
C ASN A 73 -4.38 6.57 -4.82
N ILE A 74 -3.79 6.37 -5.99
CA ILE A 74 -4.13 5.23 -6.87
C ILE A 74 -3.89 3.90 -6.16
N GLY A 75 -2.75 3.76 -5.47
CA GLY A 75 -2.45 2.57 -4.67
C GLY A 75 -3.44 2.37 -3.52
N ILE A 76 -3.76 3.43 -2.77
CA ILE A 76 -4.76 3.42 -1.69
C ILE A 76 -6.12 2.96 -2.21
N GLN A 77 -6.56 3.44 -3.38
CA GLN A 77 -7.84 3.05 -3.98
C GLN A 77 -7.88 1.56 -4.35
N LEU A 78 -6.74 0.95 -4.67
CA LEU A 78 -6.66 -0.50 -4.89
C LEU A 78 -6.75 -1.28 -3.57
N LEU A 79 -6.03 -0.83 -2.54
CA LEU A 79 -6.10 -1.44 -1.21
C LEU A 79 -7.51 -1.40 -0.61
N ARG A 80 -8.25 -0.30 -0.84
CA ARG A 80 -9.66 -0.16 -0.42
C ARG A 80 -10.62 -1.16 -1.08
N LYS A 81 -10.24 -1.75 -2.21
CA LYS A 81 -11.05 -2.75 -2.94
C LYS A 81 -10.81 -4.18 -2.45
N LEU A 82 -9.88 -4.39 -1.53
CA LEU A 82 -9.66 -5.69 -0.92
C LEU A 82 -10.87 -6.06 -0.05
N LYS A 83 -11.14 -7.37 0.07
CA LYS A 83 -12.21 -7.88 0.94
C LYS A 83 -12.02 -7.44 2.39
N GLU A 84 -10.76 -7.47 2.83
CA GLU A 84 -10.30 -7.02 4.14
C GLU A 84 -9.28 -5.91 3.90
N PRO A 85 -9.72 -4.64 3.81
CA PRO A 85 -8.81 -3.54 3.56
C PRO A 85 -7.91 -3.30 4.79
N PRO A 86 -6.61 -3.07 4.59
CA PRO A 86 -5.70 -2.75 5.67
C PRO A 86 -6.08 -1.40 6.29
N MET A 87 -5.63 -1.17 7.53
CA MET A 87 -5.72 0.15 8.14
C MET A 87 -4.97 1.21 7.33
N ILE A 88 -5.70 2.22 6.84
CA ILE A 88 -5.15 3.36 6.11
C ILE A 88 -5.54 4.63 6.85
N PHE A 89 -4.55 5.37 7.34
CA PHE A 89 -4.75 6.64 8.04
C PHE A 89 -4.88 7.82 7.08
N ALA A 90 -5.75 8.76 7.43
CA ALA A 90 -5.84 10.06 6.77
C ALA A 90 -4.52 10.87 6.83
N GLN A 91 -4.27 11.65 5.77
CA GLN A 91 -3.09 12.55 5.69
C GLN A 91 -3.08 13.64 6.78
N LYS A 92 -4.27 14.05 7.25
CA LYS A 92 -4.45 14.99 8.35
C LYS A 92 -5.46 14.37 9.31
N ILE A 93 -5.01 14.07 10.52
CA ILE A 93 -5.80 13.45 11.58
C ILE A 93 -5.54 14.24 12.88
N THR A 94 -6.56 14.39 13.73
CA THR A 94 -6.35 14.96 15.07
C THR A 94 -5.74 13.91 15.99
N ASN A 95 -5.14 14.34 17.09
CA ASN A 95 -4.52 13.40 18.04
C ASN A 95 -5.57 12.45 18.63
N GLU A 96 -6.75 12.97 18.95
CA GLU A 96 -7.86 12.20 19.50
C GLU A 96 -8.36 11.16 18.49
N ALA A 97 -8.52 11.55 17.23
CA ALA A 97 -8.93 10.64 16.16
C ALA A 97 -7.87 9.57 15.87
N LEU A 98 -6.58 9.90 15.98
CA LEU A 98 -5.50 8.93 15.82
C LEU A 98 -5.48 7.90 16.95
N ILE A 99 -5.64 8.35 18.19
CA ILE A 99 -5.71 7.46 19.36
C ILE A 99 -6.90 6.51 19.21
N GLN A 100 -8.07 7.05 18.88
CA GLN A 100 -9.28 6.25 18.65
C GLN A 100 -9.07 5.21 17.54
N ALA A 101 -8.47 5.61 16.41
CA ALA A 101 -8.19 4.72 15.30
C ALA A 101 -7.25 3.56 15.68
N LEU A 102 -6.23 3.84 16.51
CA LEU A 102 -5.29 2.82 17.00
C LEU A 102 -5.95 1.86 17.99
N GLU A 103 -6.81 2.36 18.88
CA GLU A 103 -7.56 1.51 19.81
C GLU A 103 -8.49 0.55 19.07
N ASP A 104 -9.22 1.06 18.08
CA ASP A 104 -10.16 0.26 17.30
C ASP A 104 -9.44 -0.80 16.45
N SER A 105 -8.22 -0.49 15.96
CA SER A 105 -7.35 -1.45 15.26
C SER A 105 -6.96 -2.68 16.10
N THR A 106 -6.93 -2.53 17.42
CA THR A 106 -6.47 -3.58 18.34
C THR A 106 -7.60 -4.54 18.70
N LYS A 107 -8.85 -4.05 18.75
CA LYS A 107 -10.02 -4.81 19.18
C LYS A 107 -10.45 -5.88 18.19
N GLU A 108 -10.22 -5.66 16.89
CA GLU A 108 -10.63 -6.59 15.83
C GLU A 108 -9.65 -7.76 15.62
N GLY A 109 -8.48 -7.77 16.29
CA GLY A 109 -7.46 -8.81 16.14
C GLY A 109 -6.79 -8.87 14.76
N ALA A 110 -7.32 -8.14 13.79
CA ALA A 110 -6.74 -7.85 12.49
C ALA A 110 -6.63 -6.32 12.34
N CYS A 111 -5.50 -5.85 11.80
CA CYS A 111 -5.27 -4.42 11.56
C CYS A 111 -6.01 -3.98 10.28
N SER A 112 -7.34 -4.09 10.31
CA SER A 112 -8.25 -3.90 9.19
C SER A 112 -9.16 -2.71 9.48
N GLY A 113 -9.44 -1.86 8.50
CA GLY A 113 -10.31 -0.69 8.69
C GLY A 113 -9.95 0.52 7.84
N LEU A 114 -10.89 1.44 7.65
CA LEU A 114 -10.68 2.69 6.88
C LEU A 114 -10.98 3.88 7.79
N ILE A 115 -9.96 4.70 8.12
CA ILE A 115 -10.13 5.91 8.95
C ILE A 115 -9.35 7.09 8.35
#